data_AF-A0A2N1J7J7-F1
#
_entry.id   AF-A0A2N1J7J7-F1
#
_cell.length_a   1.000
_cell.length_b   1.000
_cell.length_c   1.000
_cell.angle_alpha   90.00
_cell.angle_beta   90.00
_cell.angle_gamma   90.00
#
_symmetry.space_group_name_H-M   'P 1'
#
loop_
_entity.id
_entity.type
_entity.pdbx_description
1 polymer ?
#
loop_
_entity_poly.entity_id
_entity_poly.type
_entity_poly.pdbx_seq_one_letter_code
_entity_poly.pdbx_strand_id
1 'polypeptide(L)'
;MSTAPVEVQLQYQDALPYYDQELDTIPNMRSSVEQLIAQEKATLAYDPLSLLGAPYQVFTVCMRKECLQQELPQLAAELERAERGEKLNVLDADRYQLPEPAEGLQASEEAWDASLRNASVQLAYMDGRVKNIELLRRYGANAWRLYNYNQEAILGLESQALDAEREEVEEVNRARKDAQIKTGDALSTYESRWAALVSQNLSLRVANLTAKAETAEYTRRAEQLQKELEAMDATS
;
A
#
# COMPACT_ATOMS: atom_id res chain seq x y z
N MET A 1 -30.57 -2.23 13.52
CA MET A 1 -30.38 -0.97 12.76
C MET A 1 -28.90 -0.84 12.50
N SER A 2 -28.47 -1.21 11.29
CA SER A 2 -27.07 -1.15 10.87
C SER A 2 -26.73 0.32 10.63
N THR A 3 -25.95 0.91 11.53
CA THR A 3 -25.35 2.22 11.30
C THR A 3 -24.34 2.03 10.17
N ALA A 4 -24.64 2.61 9.01
CA ALA A 4 -23.69 2.69 7.90
C ALA A 4 -22.34 3.19 8.42
N PRO A 5 -21.20 2.64 7.96
CA PRO A 5 -19.91 3.17 8.34
C PRO A 5 -19.91 4.65 7.99
N VAL A 6 -19.64 5.50 8.99
CA VAL A 6 -19.41 6.92 8.77
C VAL A 6 -18.25 6.99 7.79
N GLU A 7 -18.53 7.34 6.54
CA GLU A 7 -17.49 7.71 5.58
C GLU A 7 -16.75 8.88 6.21
N VAL A 8 -15.61 8.58 6.82
CA VAL A 8 -14.66 9.61 7.22
C VAL A 8 -14.08 10.11 5.90
N GLN A 9 -14.76 11.09 5.30
CA GLN A 9 -14.17 11.91 4.25
C GLN A 9 -13.02 12.66 4.89
N LEU A 10 -11.85 12.03 4.88
CA LEU A 10 -10.60 12.71 5.20
C LEU A 10 -10.52 13.90 4.24
N GLN A 11 -10.47 15.11 4.81
CA GLN A 11 -10.28 16.31 4.03
C GLN A 11 -9.07 16.12 3.11
N TYR A 12 -9.25 16.42 1.84
CA TYR A 12 -8.17 16.35 0.86
C TYR A 12 -7.00 17.18 1.38
N GLN A 13 -5.93 16.50 1.81
CA GLN A 13 -4.70 17.16 2.22
C GLN A 13 -4.03 17.68 0.97
N ASP A 14 -3.89 19.00 0.88
CA ASP A 14 -3.33 19.68 -0.29
C ASP A 14 -1.80 19.56 -0.28
N ALA A 15 -1.30 18.41 -0.73
CA ALA A 15 0.11 18.19 -1.04
C ALA A 15 0.24 17.95 -2.55
N LEU A 16 1.28 18.50 -3.19
CA LEU A 16 1.47 18.42 -4.64
C LEU A 16 2.68 17.55 -5.01
N PRO A 17 2.61 16.20 -4.95
CA PRO A 17 3.75 15.31 -5.21
C PRO A 17 4.54 15.57 -6.50
N TYR A 18 3.89 15.98 -7.59
CA TYR A 18 4.57 16.25 -8.85
C TYR A 18 5.33 17.59 -8.89
N TYR A 19 5.00 18.51 -7.97
CA TYR A 19 5.60 19.84 -7.87
C TYR A 19 6.56 19.95 -6.67
N ASP A 20 6.15 19.45 -5.50
CA ASP A 20 6.90 19.48 -4.23
C ASP A 20 7.99 18.40 -4.18
N GLN A 21 9.08 18.60 -4.92
CA GLN A 21 10.20 17.65 -5.00
C GLN A 21 11.23 17.84 -3.85
N GLU A 22 10.95 18.70 -2.88
CA GLU A 22 11.88 19.06 -1.79
C GLU A 22 12.26 17.85 -0.93
N LEU A 23 11.30 16.95 -0.69
CA LEU A 23 11.51 15.74 0.11
C LEU A 23 12.59 14.82 -0.49
N ASP A 24 12.68 14.78 -1.82
CA ASP A 24 13.61 13.94 -2.57
C ASP A 24 14.91 14.69 -2.94
N THR A 25 14.84 16.00 -3.17
CA THR A 25 15.99 16.83 -3.58
C THR A 25 16.87 17.27 -2.40
N ILE A 26 16.27 17.55 -1.24
CA ILE A 26 17.01 18.00 -0.06
C ILE A 26 17.44 16.78 0.77
N PRO A 27 18.75 16.54 0.95
CA PRO A 27 19.23 15.39 1.70
C PRO A 27 18.76 15.45 3.16
N ASN A 28 18.40 14.30 3.72
CA ASN A 28 17.94 14.12 5.10
C ASN A 28 16.59 14.78 5.45
N MET A 29 15.90 15.43 4.51
CA MET A 29 14.58 16.03 4.78
C MET A 29 13.57 14.94 5.19
N ARG A 30 13.51 13.85 4.44
CA ARG A 30 12.64 12.70 4.75
C ARG A 30 12.86 12.14 6.14
N SER A 31 14.11 11.91 6.54
CA SER A 31 14.43 11.41 7.87
C SER A 31 14.03 12.38 8.97
N SER A 32 14.15 13.70 8.74
CA SER A 32 13.73 14.71 9.70
C SER A 32 12.21 14.74 9.87
N VAL A 33 11.46 14.65 8.76
CA VAL A 33 9.99 14.57 8.79
C VAL A 33 9.53 13.29 9.49
N GLU A 34 10.15 12.15 9.19
CA GLU A 34 9.84 10.87 9.85
C GLU A 34 10.11 10.91 11.37
N GLN A 35 11.17 11.61 11.80
CA GLN A 35 11.45 11.82 13.23
C GLN A 35 10.37 12.67 13.91
N LEU A 36 9.91 13.75 13.26
CA LEU A 36 8.82 14.58 13.79
C LEU A 36 7.51 13.79 13.88
N ILE A 37 7.20 12.98 12.87
CA ILE A 37 6.05 12.07 12.90
C ILE A 37 6.18 11.07 14.06
N ALA A 38 7.37 10.52 14.29
CA ALA A 38 7.61 9.58 15.39
C ALA A 38 7.46 10.24 16.76
N GLN A 39 7.91 11.49 16.92
CA GLN A 39 7.71 12.28 18.14
C GLN A 39 6.22 12.51 18.41
N GLU A 40 5.46 12.92 17.38
CA GLU A 40 4.01 13.12 17.53
C GLU A 40 3.26 11.82 17.82
N LYS A 41 3.67 10.72 17.19
CA LYS A 41 3.15 9.39 17.50
C LYS A 41 3.38 8.99 18.96
N ALA A 42 4.47 9.44 19.58
CA ALA A 42 4.76 9.16 20.99
C ALA A 42 3.92 10.01 21.95
N THR A 43 3.54 11.23 21.55
CA THR A 43 2.62 12.10 22.32
C THR A 43 1.16 11.67 22.20
N LEU A 44 0.77 11.02 21.10
CA LEU A 44 -0.58 10.55 20.87
C LEU A 44 -0.90 9.33 21.77
N ALA A 45 -1.81 9.51 22.72
CA ALA A 45 -2.36 8.42 23.54
C ALA A 45 -3.44 7.64 22.78
N TYR A 46 -3.04 6.98 21.69
CA TYR A 46 -3.94 6.25 20.82
C TYR A 46 -3.35 4.87 20.51
N ASP A 47 -4.18 3.83 20.55
CA ASP A 47 -3.78 2.48 20.14
C ASP A 47 -3.82 2.38 18.60
N PRO A 48 -2.68 2.17 17.90
CA PRO A 48 -2.58 2.07 16.45
C PRO A 48 -3.60 1.13 15.78
N LEU A 49 -4.19 0.20 16.52
CA LEU A 49 -5.23 -0.70 16.03
C LEU A 49 -6.63 -0.09 15.96
N SER A 50 -6.87 1.04 16.61
CA SER A 50 -8.21 1.66 16.71
C SER A 50 -8.60 2.58 15.53
N LEU A 51 -7.65 2.97 14.65
CA LEU A 51 -7.94 3.61 13.35
C LEU A 51 -8.06 2.61 12.21
N LEU A 52 -7.65 1.35 12.39
CA LEU A 52 -7.94 0.34 11.38
C LEU A 52 -9.44 0.10 11.38
N GLY A 53 -10.05 0.15 10.18
CA GLY A 53 -11.43 -0.30 10.00
C GLY A 53 -11.60 -1.74 10.49
N ALA A 54 -12.84 -2.14 10.74
CA ALA A 54 -13.14 -3.51 11.16
C ALA A 54 -12.36 -4.51 10.28
N PRO A 55 -11.67 -5.50 10.87
CA PRO A 55 -10.81 -6.40 10.10
C PRO A 55 -11.64 -7.04 9.00
N TYR A 56 -11.15 -6.95 7.76
CA TYR A 56 -11.77 -7.64 6.65
C TYR A 56 -11.78 -9.14 6.99
N GLN A 57 -12.97 -9.73 7.08
CA GLN A 57 -13.12 -11.16 7.31
C GLN A 57 -12.70 -11.88 6.03
N VAL A 58 -11.41 -12.15 5.89
CA VAL A 58 -10.84 -12.94 4.77
C VAL A 58 -11.44 -14.36 4.76
N PHE A 59 -11.83 -14.84 5.94
CA PHE A 59 -12.55 -16.10 6.11
C PHE A 59 -13.94 -15.82 6.65
N THR A 60 -14.96 -16.41 6.03
CA THR A 60 -16.34 -16.42 6.55
C THR A 60 -16.45 -17.17 7.89
N VAL A 61 -15.45 -17.98 8.20
CA VAL A 61 -15.36 -18.80 9.42
C VAL A 61 -14.64 -18.03 10.51
N CYS A 62 -15.22 -18.01 11.71
CA CYS A 62 -14.62 -17.38 12.87
C CYS A 62 -13.36 -18.18 13.31
N MET A 63 -12.17 -17.60 13.12
CA MET A 63 -10.88 -18.22 13.46
C MET A 63 -10.55 -18.24 14.96
N ARG A 64 -11.48 -17.81 15.83
CA ARG A 64 -11.34 -18.04 17.29
C ARG A 64 -11.52 -19.52 17.57
N LYS A 65 -10.69 -20.05 18.47
CA LYS A 65 -10.65 -21.49 18.82
C LYS A 65 -12.04 -22.05 19.16
N GLU A 66 -12.86 -21.29 19.89
CA GLU A 66 -14.21 -21.71 20.28
C GLU A 66 -15.17 -21.82 19.08
N CYS A 67 -15.11 -20.87 18.14
CA CYS A 67 -15.92 -20.92 16.92
C CYS A 67 -15.43 -22.02 15.96
N LEU A 68 -14.11 -22.15 15.82
CA LEU A 68 -13.50 -23.08 14.88
C LEU A 68 -13.84 -24.53 15.23
N GLN A 69 -13.88 -24.87 16.53
CA GLN A 69 -14.32 -26.19 17.01
C GLN A 69 -15.79 -26.49 16.66
N GLN A 70 -16.65 -25.47 16.55
CA GLN A 70 -18.07 -25.63 16.21
C GLN A 70 -18.30 -25.74 14.70
N GLU A 71 -17.62 -24.90 13.90
CA GLU A 71 -17.83 -24.83 12.45
C GLU A 71 -16.98 -25.84 11.66
N LEU A 72 -15.75 -26.10 12.11
CA LEU A 72 -14.77 -26.95 11.42
C LEU A 72 -13.97 -27.82 12.41
N PRO A 73 -14.60 -28.86 13.01
CA PRO A 73 -13.97 -29.68 14.04
C PRO A 73 -12.72 -30.42 13.55
N GLN A 74 -12.67 -30.80 12.26
CA GLN A 74 -11.50 -31.47 11.68
C GLN A 74 -10.30 -30.53 11.59
N LEU A 75 -10.52 -29.26 11.22
CA LEU A 75 -9.44 -28.27 11.15
C LEU A 75 -8.96 -27.89 12.55
N ALA A 76 -9.88 -27.76 13.51
CA ALA A 76 -9.51 -27.52 14.91
C ALA A 76 -8.62 -28.64 15.47
N ALA A 77 -8.97 -29.91 15.19
CA ALA A 77 -8.16 -31.06 15.60
C ALA A 77 -6.77 -31.09 14.93
N GLU A 78 -6.68 -30.70 13.66
CA GLU A 78 -5.42 -30.59 12.92
C GLU A 78 -4.51 -29.47 13.46
N LEU A 79 -5.09 -28.33 13.84
CA LEU A 79 -4.36 -27.24 14.49
C LEU A 79 -3.88 -27.64 15.88
N GLU A 80 -4.72 -28.31 16.68
CA GLU A 80 -4.30 -28.85 17.99
C GLU A 80 -3.18 -29.89 17.84
N ARG A 81 -3.23 -30.73 16.80
CA ARG A 81 -2.13 -31.63 16.46
C ARG A 81 -0.85 -30.87 16.11
N ALA A 82 -0.96 -29.83 15.30
CA ALA A 82 0.17 -28.99 14.91
C ALA A 82 0.75 -28.22 16.10
N GLU A 83 -0.08 -27.73 17.02
CA GLU A 83 0.33 -27.12 18.30
C GLU A 83 1.15 -28.11 19.14
N ARG A 84 0.81 -29.39 19.13
CA ARG A 84 1.58 -30.47 19.78
C ARG A 84 2.87 -30.85 19.03
N GLY A 85 3.13 -30.27 17.85
CA GLY A 85 4.30 -30.56 17.03
C GLY A 85 4.33 -31.98 16.43
N GLU A 86 3.19 -32.68 16.43
CA GLU A 86 3.06 -34.01 15.86
C GLU A 86 3.05 -33.91 14.31
N LYS A 87 3.99 -34.60 13.67
CA LYS A 87 4.08 -34.65 12.20
C LYS A 87 2.88 -35.42 11.62
N LEU A 88 2.30 -34.89 10.54
CA LEU A 88 1.22 -35.55 9.82
C LEU A 88 1.79 -36.78 9.08
N ASN A 89 1.31 -37.99 9.42
CA ASN A 89 1.59 -39.19 8.64
C ASN A 89 0.63 -39.22 7.43
N VAL A 90 1.00 -38.50 6.37
CA VAL A 90 0.07 -38.14 5.28
C VAL A 90 -0.19 -39.30 4.33
N LEU A 91 0.77 -40.19 4.14
CA LEU A 91 0.76 -41.13 3.02
C LEU A 91 1.28 -42.48 3.47
N ASP A 92 0.38 -43.46 3.43
CA ASP A 92 0.71 -44.88 3.48
C ASP A 92 1.33 -45.27 2.13
N ALA A 93 2.67 -45.34 2.09
CA ALA A 93 3.43 -45.74 0.91
C ALA A 93 3.40 -47.26 0.68
N ASP A 94 3.10 -48.04 1.73
CA ASP A 94 3.10 -49.51 1.69
C ASP A 94 1.90 -50.03 0.87
N ARG A 95 0.83 -49.23 0.80
CA ARG A 95 -0.32 -49.47 -0.08
C ARG A 95 0.06 -49.65 -1.55
N TYR A 96 1.12 -49.00 -2.04
CA TYR A 96 1.55 -49.09 -3.44
C TYR A 96 2.68 -50.10 -3.67
N GLN A 97 3.14 -50.75 -2.61
CA GLN A 97 4.13 -51.80 -2.66
C GLN A 97 3.43 -53.15 -2.56
N LEU A 98 4.09 -54.23 -3.02
CA LEU A 98 3.70 -55.60 -2.71
C LEU A 98 4.66 -56.12 -1.63
N PRO A 99 4.52 -55.71 -0.35
CA PRO A 99 5.34 -56.29 0.70
C PRO A 99 4.90 -57.74 0.93
N GLU A 100 5.89 -58.62 0.99
CA GLU A 100 5.73 -59.95 1.58
C GLU A 100 5.45 -59.79 3.09
N PRO A 101 4.67 -60.68 3.71
CA PRO A 101 4.45 -60.62 5.15
C PRO A 101 5.79 -60.71 5.90
N ALA A 102 5.95 -59.90 6.96
CA ALA A 102 7.23 -59.67 7.63
C ALA A 102 7.90 -60.94 8.19
N GLU A 103 7.11 -61.98 8.50
CA GLU A 103 7.58 -63.27 9.03
C GLU A 103 7.78 -64.34 7.94
N GLY A 104 7.61 -63.96 6.67
CA GLY A 104 7.77 -64.84 5.52
C GLY A 104 6.94 -66.12 5.64
N LEU A 105 7.59 -67.28 5.50
CA LEU A 105 6.95 -68.60 5.59
C LEU A 105 6.34 -68.93 6.96
N GLN A 106 6.69 -68.20 8.01
CA GLN A 106 6.16 -68.40 9.37
C GLN A 106 4.99 -67.44 9.71
N ALA A 107 4.60 -66.57 8.77
CA ALA A 107 3.55 -65.59 9.00
C ALA A 107 2.16 -66.23 9.14
N SER A 108 1.27 -65.55 9.87
CA SER A 108 -0.13 -65.98 10.04
C SER A 108 -0.90 -66.01 8.72
N GLU A 109 -1.93 -66.85 8.66
CA GLU A 109 -2.86 -66.93 7.51
C GLU A 109 -3.49 -65.57 7.20
N GLU A 110 -3.82 -64.79 8.24
CA GLU A 110 -4.36 -63.43 8.09
C GLU A 110 -3.39 -62.45 7.43
N ALA A 111 -2.09 -62.54 7.73
CA ALA A 111 -1.07 -61.69 7.13
C ALA A 111 -0.85 -62.03 5.64
N TRP A 112 -0.89 -63.32 5.29
CA TRP A 112 -0.86 -63.78 3.91
C TRP A 112 -2.10 -63.35 3.11
N ASP A 113 -3.29 -63.45 3.72
CA ASP A 113 -4.54 -62.99 3.14
C ASP A 113 -4.55 -61.47 2.90
N ALA A 114 -3.96 -60.69 3.79
CA ALA A 114 -3.82 -59.25 3.63
C ALA A 114 -2.88 -58.89 2.47
N SER A 115 -1.72 -59.54 2.37
CA SER A 115 -0.79 -59.36 1.25
C SER A 115 -1.39 -59.81 -0.09
N LEU A 116 -2.15 -60.91 -0.11
CA LEU A 116 -2.83 -61.40 -1.31
C LEU A 116 -3.95 -60.45 -1.78
N ARG A 117 -4.73 -59.92 -0.83
CA ARG A 117 -5.72 -58.86 -1.11
C ARG A 117 -5.04 -57.62 -1.68
N ASN A 118 -3.94 -57.14 -1.08
CA ASN A 118 -3.17 -56.01 -1.61
C ASN A 118 -2.68 -56.29 -3.05
N ALA A 119 -2.10 -57.46 -3.31
CA ALA A 119 -1.66 -57.86 -4.64
C ALA A 119 -2.79 -57.87 -5.68
N SER A 120 -3.98 -58.37 -5.32
CA SER A 120 -5.15 -58.35 -6.21
C SER A 120 -5.64 -56.93 -6.53
N VAL A 121 -5.61 -56.03 -5.54
CA VAL A 121 -5.97 -54.62 -5.71
C VAL A 121 -4.97 -53.93 -6.63
N GLN A 122 -3.67 -54.21 -6.47
CA GLN A 122 -2.63 -53.67 -7.33
C GLN A 122 -2.74 -54.16 -8.76
N LEU A 123 -3.07 -55.44 -8.98
CA LEU A 123 -3.30 -55.97 -10.33
C LEU A 123 -4.45 -55.23 -11.03
N ALA A 124 -5.57 -55.03 -10.34
CA ALA A 124 -6.72 -54.30 -10.87
C ALA A 124 -6.37 -52.83 -11.16
N TYR A 125 -5.59 -52.19 -10.29
CA TYR A 125 -5.11 -50.82 -10.51
C TYR A 125 -4.19 -50.73 -11.73
N MET A 126 -3.28 -51.69 -11.93
CA MET A 126 -2.39 -51.70 -13.10
C MET A 126 -3.17 -51.91 -14.40
N ASP A 127 -4.20 -52.77 -14.42
CA ASP A 127 -5.09 -52.91 -15.58
C ASP A 127 -5.81 -51.59 -15.90
N GLY A 128 -6.34 -50.90 -14.88
CA GLY A 128 -6.92 -49.56 -15.04
C GLY A 128 -5.92 -48.52 -15.54
N ARG A 129 -4.68 -48.56 -15.02
CA ARG A 129 -3.59 -47.66 -15.43
C ARG A 129 -3.20 -47.87 -16.89
N VAL A 130 -3.13 -49.12 -17.36
CA VAL A 130 -2.83 -49.41 -18.78
C VAL A 130 -3.92 -48.81 -19.67
N LYS A 131 -5.20 -49.03 -19.35
CA LYS A 131 -6.33 -48.44 -20.08
C LYS A 131 -6.26 -46.90 -20.10
N ASN A 132 -5.93 -46.28 -18.97
CA ASN A 132 -5.76 -44.82 -18.89
C ASN A 132 -4.59 -44.31 -19.73
N ILE A 133 -3.45 -45.02 -19.74
CA ILE A 133 -2.30 -44.68 -20.57
C ILE A 133 -2.62 -44.83 -22.06
N GLU A 134 -3.39 -45.84 -22.45
CA GLU A 134 -3.84 -46.01 -23.84
C GLU A 134 -4.74 -44.85 -24.27
N LEU A 135 -5.68 -44.43 -23.42
CA LEU A 135 -6.51 -43.24 -23.67
C LEU A 135 -5.65 -41.97 -23.77
N LEU A 136 -4.69 -41.79 -22.85
CA LEU A 136 -3.78 -40.64 -22.87
C LEU A 136 -2.89 -40.65 -24.12
N ARG A 137 -2.40 -41.81 -24.56
CA ARG A 137 -1.61 -41.94 -25.79
C ARG A 137 -2.43 -41.55 -27.01
N ARG A 138 -3.72 -41.88 -27.04
CA ARG A 138 -4.62 -41.60 -28.17
C ARG A 138 -5.10 -40.15 -28.20
N TYR A 139 -5.45 -39.56 -27.06
CA TYR A 139 -6.10 -38.26 -27.00
C TYR A 139 -5.29 -37.15 -26.33
N GLY A 140 -4.26 -37.50 -25.55
CA GLY A 140 -3.50 -36.57 -24.72
C GLY A 140 -2.85 -35.44 -25.50
N ALA A 141 -2.22 -35.73 -26.63
CA ALA A 141 -1.57 -34.69 -27.44
C ALA A 141 -2.57 -33.64 -27.96
N ASN A 142 -3.77 -34.07 -28.38
CA ASN A 142 -4.81 -33.17 -28.87
C ASN A 142 -5.48 -32.39 -27.72
N ALA A 143 -5.74 -33.05 -26.59
CA ALA A 143 -6.28 -32.40 -25.40
C ALA A 143 -5.32 -31.31 -24.87
N TRP A 144 -4.02 -31.58 -24.83
CA TRP A 144 -3.01 -30.61 -24.43
C TRP A 144 -2.92 -29.40 -25.37
N ARG A 145 -3.04 -29.62 -26.68
CA ARG A 145 -3.07 -28.51 -27.65
C ARG A 145 -4.30 -27.62 -27.46
N LEU A 146 -5.47 -28.23 -27.24
CA LEU A 146 -6.69 -27.47 -26.97
C LEU A 146 -6.59 -26.69 -25.64
N TYR A 147 -6.02 -27.32 -24.62
CA TYR A 147 -5.76 -26.68 -23.34
C TYR A 147 -4.84 -25.46 -23.51
N ASN A 148 -3.72 -25.60 -24.23
CA ASN A 148 -2.81 -24.50 -24.51
C ASN A 148 -3.50 -23.38 -25.29
N TYR A 149 -4.30 -23.71 -26.31
CA TYR A 149 -5.08 -22.71 -27.05
C TYR A 149 -6.03 -21.91 -26.14
N ASN A 150 -6.71 -22.59 -25.22
CA ASN A 150 -7.57 -21.92 -24.25
C ASN A 150 -6.76 -21.05 -23.27
N GLN A 151 -5.60 -21.52 -22.82
CA GLN A 151 -4.71 -20.72 -21.99
C GLN A 151 -4.20 -19.47 -22.71
N GLU A 152 -3.82 -19.58 -23.97
CA GLU A 152 -3.40 -18.44 -24.80
C GLU A 152 -4.54 -17.42 -24.97
N ALA A 153 -5.78 -17.90 -25.15
CA ALA A 153 -6.95 -17.02 -25.22
C ALA A 153 -7.21 -16.28 -23.90
N ILE A 154 -7.12 -16.99 -22.76
CA ILE A 154 -7.26 -16.38 -21.43
C ILE A 154 -6.14 -15.36 -21.20
N LEU A 155 -4.89 -15.70 -21.50
CA LEU A 155 -3.76 -14.77 -21.39
C LEU A 155 -3.95 -13.53 -22.26
N GLY A 156 -4.48 -13.68 -23.47
CA GLY A 156 -4.80 -12.55 -24.34
C GLY A 156 -5.85 -11.61 -23.72
N LEU A 157 -6.91 -12.17 -23.13
CA LEU A 157 -7.96 -11.39 -22.47
C LEU A 157 -7.43 -10.65 -21.23
N GLU A 158 -6.67 -11.34 -20.38
CA GLU A 158 -6.09 -10.75 -19.17
C GLU A 158 -5.06 -9.66 -19.52
N SER A 159 -4.26 -9.86 -20.57
CA SER A 159 -3.33 -8.82 -21.05
C SER A 159 -4.07 -7.58 -21.52
N GLN A 160 -5.16 -7.74 -22.27
CA GLN A 160 -5.98 -6.61 -22.73
C GLN A 160 -6.62 -5.85 -21.56
N ALA A 161 -7.14 -6.57 -20.57
CA ALA A 161 -7.70 -5.96 -19.36
C ALA A 161 -6.63 -5.18 -18.57
N LEU A 162 -5.42 -5.76 -18.43
CA LEU A 162 -4.30 -5.10 -17.78
C LEU A 162 -3.86 -3.83 -18.52
N ASP A 163 -3.80 -3.88 -19.85
CA ASP A 163 -3.39 -2.73 -20.66
C ASP A 163 -4.43 -1.61 -20.60
N ALA A 164 -5.73 -1.95 -20.59
CA ALA A 164 -6.80 -0.98 -20.39
C ALA A 164 -6.74 -0.30 -19.01
N GLU A 165 -6.55 -1.07 -17.94
CA GLU A 165 -6.40 -0.53 -16.58
C GLU A 165 -5.16 0.36 -16.46
N ARG A 166 -4.05 -0.03 -17.10
CA ARG A 166 -2.85 0.81 -17.16
C ARG A 166 -3.11 2.14 -17.85
N GLU A 167 -3.84 2.13 -18.96
CA GLU A 167 -4.20 3.35 -19.69
C GLU A 167 -5.06 4.28 -18.82
N GLU A 168 -6.03 3.74 -18.08
CA GLU A 168 -6.86 4.50 -17.15
C GLU A 168 -6.02 5.10 -16.01
N VAL A 169 -5.15 4.31 -15.39
CA VAL A 169 -4.22 4.78 -14.35
C VAL A 169 -3.29 5.87 -14.89
N GLU A 170 -2.77 5.70 -16.10
CA GLU A 170 -1.93 6.70 -16.75
C GLU A 170 -2.70 7.98 -17.05
N GLU A 171 -3.95 7.90 -17.53
CA GLU A 171 -4.80 9.07 -17.78
C GLU A 171 -5.05 9.85 -16.49
N VAL A 172 -5.41 9.16 -15.41
CA VAL A 172 -5.60 9.77 -14.09
C VAL A 172 -4.30 10.43 -13.62
N ASN A 173 -3.16 9.77 -13.79
CA ASN A 173 -1.86 10.33 -13.40
C ASN A 173 -1.46 11.54 -14.26
N ARG A 174 -1.74 11.51 -15.57
CA ARG A 174 -1.55 12.65 -16.49
C ARG A 174 -2.40 13.85 -16.05
N ALA A 175 -3.70 13.64 -15.85
CA ALA A 175 -4.61 14.69 -15.39
C ALA A 175 -4.20 15.26 -14.03
N ARG A 176 -3.79 14.39 -13.09
CA ARG A 176 -3.27 14.80 -11.77
C ARG A 176 -2.01 15.65 -11.90
N LYS A 177 -1.05 15.23 -12.74
CA LYS A 177 0.18 15.97 -12.97
C LYS A 177 -0.09 17.36 -13.54
N ASP A 178 -0.94 17.46 -14.56
CA ASP A 178 -1.28 18.75 -15.18
C ASP A 178 -1.96 19.71 -14.20
N ALA A 179 -2.89 19.20 -13.38
CA ALA A 179 -3.53 19.98 -12.34
C ALA A 179 -2.54 20.46 -11.26
N GLN A 180 -1.64 19.58 -10.81
CA GLN A 180 -0.65 19.93 -9.79
C GLN A 180 0.38 20.94 -10.30
N ILE A 181 0.91 20.78 -11.52
CA ILE A 181 1.85 21.73 -12.12
C ILE A 181 1.20 23.11 -12.27
N LYS A 182 -0.03 23.17 -12.80
CA LYS A 182 -0.75 24.43 -12.97
C LYS A 182 -0.99 25.15 -11.64
N THR A 183 -1.36 24.42 -10.60
CA THR A 183 -1.54 24.98 -9.25
C THR A 183 -0.21 25.44 -8.65
N GLY A 184 0.86 24.64 -8.80
CA GLY A 184 2.21 24.98 -8.37
C GLY A 184 2.75 26.26 -9.02
N ASP A 185 2.57 26.42 -10.33
CA ASP A 185 2.95 27.65 -11.05
C ASP A 185 2.19 28.89 -10.54
N ALA A 186 0.89 28.73 -10.24
CA ALA A 186 0.09 29.79 -9.64
C ALA A 186 0.61 30.15 -8.23
N LEU A 187 0.95 29.16 -7.41
CA LEU A 187 1.54 29.36 -6.09
C LEU A 187 2.87 30.11 -6.17
N SER A 188 3.79 29.71 -7.06
CA SER A 188 5.07 30.40 -7.27
C SER A 188 4.89 31.85 -7.72
N THR A 189 3.89 32.10 -8.56
CA THR A 189 3.52 33.46 -8.99
C THR A 189 3.02 34.29 -7.81
N TYR A 190 2.17 33.72 -6.94
CA TYR A 190 1.67 34.40 -5.75
C TYR A 190 2.77 34.64 -4.72
N GLU A 191 3.69 33.69 -4.53
CA GLU A 191 4.85 33.84 -3.66
C GLU A 191 5.76 34.97 -4.13
N SER A 192 6.08 35.01 -5.44
CA SER A 192 6.88 36.07 -6.03
C SER A 192 6.21 37.44 -5.88
N ARG A 193 4.90 37.52 -6.11
CA ARG A 193 4.13 38.76 -5.91
C ARG A 193 4.11 39.17 -4.45
N TRP A 194 3.95 38.22 -3.54
CA TRP A 194 3.98 38.48 -2.10
C TRP A 194 5.34 39.02 -1.68
N ALA A 195 6.44 38.38 -2.08
CA ALA A 195 7.80 38.84 -1.80
C ALA A 195 8.05 40.26 -2.35
N ALA A 196 7.60 40.54 -3.58
CA ALA A 196 7.68 41.86 -4.17
C ALA A 196 6.88 42.92 -3.38
N LEU A 197 5.66 42.60 -2.95
CA LEU A 197 4.83 43.50 -2.13
C LEU A 197 5.44 43.76 -0.76
N VAL A 198 6.02 42.74 -0.11
CA VAL A 198 6.72 42.89 1.17
C VAL A 198 7.93 43.80 1.00
N SER A 199 8.75 43.57 -0.04
CA SER A 199 9.91 44.40 -0.35
C SER A 199 9.53 45.85 -0.68
N GLN A 200 8.46 46.05 -1.46
CA GLN A 200 7.93 47.37 -1.79
C GLN A 200 7.37 48.08 -0.55
N ASN A 201 6.68 47.36 0.35
CA ASN A 201 6.20 47.97 1.58
C ASN A 201 7.36 48.41 2.48
N LEU A 202 8.43 47.59 2.55
CA LEU A 202 9.63 47.93 3.29
C LEU A 202 10.33 49.16 2.70
N SER A 203 10.52 49.20 1.37
CA SER A 203 11.14 50.35 0.71
C SER A 203 10.34 51.64 0.88
N LEU A 204 9.00 51.57 0.79
CA LEU A 204 8.10 52.69 1.08
C LEU A 204 8.22 53.16 2.53
N ARG A 205 8.34 52.24 3.50
CA ARG A 205 8.55 52.61 4.92
C ARG A 205 9.88 53.32 5.13
N VAL A 206 10.94 52.84 4.50
CA VAL A 206 12.27 53.49 4.54
C VAL A 206 12.21 54.88 3.92
N ALA A 207 11.61 55.03 2.74
CA ALA A 207 11.47 56.32 2.06
C ALA A 207 10.60 57.32 2.85
N ASN A 208 9.53 56.85 3.50
CA ASN A 208 8.74 57.70 4.39
C ASN A 208 9.55 58.15 5.62
N LEU A 209 10.41 57.30 6.16
CA LEU A 209 11.25 57.65 7.29
C LEU A 209 12.31 58.70 6.91
N THR A 210 12.95 58.54 5.75
CA THR A 210 13.95 59.49 5.24
C THR A 210 13.30 60.83 4.90
N ALA A 211 12.14 60.83 4.21
CA ALA A 211 11.41 62.06 3.91
C ALA A 211 10.94 62.79 5.18
N LYS A 212 10.55 62.06 6.23
CA LYS A 212 10.24 62.65 7.55
C LYS A 212 11.47 63.27 8.21
N ALA A 213 12.64 62.66 8.08
CA ALA A 213 13.88 63.23 8.59
C ALA A 213 14.27 64.50 7.83
N GLU A 214 14.22 64.48 6.50
CA GLU A 214 14.52 65.64 5.65
C GLU A 214 13.57 66.81 5.89
N THR A 215 12.25 66.54 5.95
CA THR A 215 11.26 67.58 6.27
C THR A 215 11.49 68.19 7.65
N ALA A 216 11.85 67.38 8.65
CA ALA A 216 12.23 67.89 9.97
C ALA A 216 13.52 68.74 9.95
N GLU A 217 14.48 68.45 9.06
CA GLU A 217 15.65 69.32 8.86
C GLU A 217 15.27 70.64 8.17
N TYR A 218 14.44 70.60 7.13
CA TYR A 218 13.99 71.79 6.42
C TYR A 218 13.15 72.71 7.31
N THR A 219 12.27 72.17 8.16
CA THR A 219 11.50 72.98 9.10
C THR A 219 12.41 73.68 10.11
N ARG A 220 13.42 72.97 10.66
CA ARG A 220 14.42 73.58 11.55
C ARG A 220 15.19 74.72 10.87
N ARG A 221 15.61 74.54 9.62
CA ARG A 221 16.31 75.60 8.86
C ARG A 221 15.39 76.78 8.56
N ALA A 222 14.13 76.54 8.21
CA ALA A 222 13.16 77.60 7.98
C ALA A 222 12.92 78.43 9.25
N GLU A 223 12.74 77.76 10.40
CA GLU A 223 12.60 78.43 11.70
C GLU A 223 13.85 79.26 12.07
N GLN A 224 15.05 78.77 11.76
CA GLN A 224 16.30 79.53 11.96
C GLN A 224 16.33 80.78 11.10
N LEU A 225 16.08 80.65 9.79
CA LEU A 225 16.05 81.80 8.87
C LEU A 225 14.96 82.82 9.22
N GLN A 226 13.80 82.36 9.69
CA GLN A 226 12.74 83.24 10.15
C GLN A 226 13.18 84.09 11.34
N LYS A 227 13.83 83.46 12.33
CA LYS A 227 14.41 84.18 13.48
C LYS A 227 15.50 85.15 13.06
N GLU A 228 16.32 84.80 12.06
CA GLU A 228 17.34 85.69 11.51
C GLU A 228 16.73 86.90 10.80
N LEU A 229 15.68 86.72 10.00
CA LEU A 229 14.93 87.81 9.38
C LEU A 229 14.28 88.72 10.42
N GLU A 230 13.60 88.16 11.42
CA GLU A 230 13.03 88.93 12.53
C GLU A 230 14.09 89.74 13.28
N ALA A 231 15.30 89.20 13.44
CA ALA A 231 16.42 89.92 14.03
C ALA A 231 16.95 91.06 13.13
N MET A 232 16.95 90.89 11.80
CA MET A 232 17.34 91.93 10.84
C MET A 232 16.29 93.06 10.72
N ASP A 233 15.01 92.71 10.74
CA ASP A 233 13.90 93.68 10.75
C ASP A 233 13.86 94.48 12.06
N ALA A 234 14.27 93.88 13.19
CA ALA A 234 14.40 94.56 14.47
C ALA A 234 15.63 95.48 14.58
N THR A 235 16.60 95.38 13.65
CA THR A 235 17.83 96.18 13.63
C THR A 235 17.85 97.27 12.56
N SER A 236 16.78 97.39 11.75
CA SER A 236 16.56 98.46 10.75
C SER A 236 15.57 99.50 11.26
#